data_AF-A0A6N7IVN3-F1
#
_entry.id   AF-A0A6N7IVN3-F1
#
_cell.length_a   1.000
_cell.length_b   1.000
_cell.length_c   1.000
_cell.angle_alpha   90.00
_cell.angle_beta   90.00
_cell.angle_gamma   90.00
#
_symmetry.space_group_name_H-M   'P 1'
#
loop_
_entity.id
_entity.type
_entity.pdbx_description
1 polymer ?
#
loop_
_entity_poly.entity_id
_entity_poly.type
_entity_poly.pdbx_seq_one_letter_code
_entity_poly.pdbx_strand_id
1 'polypeptide(L)'
;FIGLTVLVPFIGHFKSSGSGHSVLAGTIVLSIMILPTVTSIATDAMASLPKSLREGSYALGATRWQTIRRVLVPAALPTLMTAVVLGMARAFGEALAVQMVIGNTRNLPESIMDTAGTLTTIITLNMGHTTYGSVENNTLWS
;
A
#
# COMPACT_ATOMS: atom_id res chain seq x y z
N PHE A 1 -10.66 -7.40 -7.44
CA PHE A 1 -11.11 -8.68 -8.04
C PHE A 1 -9.96 -9.63 -8.39
N ILE A 2 -8.92 -9.22 -9.13
CA ILE A 2 -7.75 -10.10 -9.45
C ILE A 2 -6.91 -10.44 -8.20
N GLY A 3 -6.74 -9.49 -7.26
CA GLY A 3 -6.01 -9.74 -6.00
C GLY A 3 -6.72 -10.71 -5.04
N LEU A 4 -8.05 -10.65 -4.95
CA LEU A 4 -8.87 -11.54 -4.11
C LEU A 4 -8.87 -12.98 -4.63
N THR A 5 -8.82 -13.17 -5.95
CA THR A 5 -8.97 -14.49 -6.59
C THR A 5 -7.66 -15.22 -6.81
N VAL A 6 -6.54 -14.51 -6.97
CA VAL A 6 -5.23 -15.15 -7.24
C VAL A 6 -4.36 -15.20 -6.00
N LEU A 7 -4.42 -14.18 -5.12
CA LEU A 7 -3.47 -14.09 -4.02
C LEU A 7 -3.91 -14.78 -2.73
N VAL A 8 -5.19 -14.63 -2.38
CA VAL A 8 -5.79 -15.25 -1.19
C VAL A 8 -5.62 -16.78 -1.17
N PRO A 9 -5.83 -17.54 -2.29
CA PRO A 9 -5.58 -18.98 -2.29
C PRO A 9 -4.07 -19.33 -2.28
N PHE A 10 -3.20 -18.45 -2.81
CA PHE A 10 -1.76 -18.70 -2.86
C PHE A 10 -1.10 -18.64 -1.47
N ILE A 11 -1.57 -17.71 -0.62
CA ILE A 11 -1.14 -17.61 0.79
C ILE A 11 -1.86 -18.68 1.65
N GLY A 12 -3.09 -19.05 1.31
CA GLY A 12 -3.82 -20.15 1.96
C GLY A 12 -3.15 -21.51 1.81
N HIS A 13 -2.43 -21.77 0.71
CA HIS A 13 -1.69 -23.02 0.53
C HIS A 13 -0.46 -23.17 1.46
N PHE A 14 0.05 -22.06 2.01
CA PHE A 14 1.17 -22.08 2.96
C PHE A 14 0.74 -22.17 4.43
N LYS A 15 -0.54 -21.93 4.76
CA LYS A 15 -1.07 -22.06 6.13
C LYS A 15 -2.08 -23.21 6.21
N SER A 16 -1.57 -24.37 6.63
CA SER A 16 -2.39 -25.43 7.19
C SER A 16 -2.80 -25.02 8.62
N SER A 17 -4.10 -24.85 8.86
CA SER A 17 -4.74 -24.56 10.15
C SER A 17 -4.88 -23.08 10.55
N GLY A 18 -6.13 -22.61 10.58
CA GLY A 18 -6.56 -21.32 11.14
C GLY A 18 -6.99 -20.29 10.08
N SER A 19 -8.16 -19.69 10.28
CA SER A 19 -8.80 -18.66 9.44
C SER A 19 -7.76 -17.73 8.79
N GLY A 20 -7.67 -17.71 7.45
CA GLY A 20 -6.64 -17.01 6.66
C GLY A 20 -6.61 -15.47 6.74
N HIS A 21 -7.18 -14.90 7.81
CA HIS A 21 -7.22 -13.46 8.08
C HIS A 21 -6.00 -13.09 8.93
N SER A 22 -4.95 -12.60 8.28
CA SER A 22 -3.73 -12.13 8.95
C SER A 22 -3.30 -10.77 8.42
N VAL A 23 -2.60 -9.99 9.26
CA VAL A 23 -1.97 -8.73 8.86
C VAL A 23 -1.05 -8.94 7.65
N LEU A 24 -0.33 -10.06 7.59
CA LEU A 24 0.50 -10.44 6.45
C LEU A 24 -0.30 -10.62 5.15
N ALA A 25 -1.46 -11.27 5.19
CA ALA A 25 -2.32 -11.39 4.01
C ALA A 25 -2.82 -10.02 3.54
N GLY A 26 -3.21 -9.15 4.49
CA GLY A 26 -3.61 -7.77 4.21
C GLY A 26 -2.50 -6.93 3.56
N THR A 27 -1.27 -7.00 4.07
CA THR A 27 -0.14 -6.23 3.52
C THR A 27 0.25 -6.69 2.11
N ILE A 28 0.21 -8.00 1.81
CA ILE A 28 0.55 -8.48 0.47
C ILE A 28 -0.54 -8.10 -0.55
N VAL A 29 -1.83 -8.24 -0.20
CA VAL A 29 -2.93 -7.79 -1.07
C VAL A 29 -2.80 -6.30 -1.37
N LEU A 30 -2.59 -5.48 -0.33
CA LEU A 30 -2.41 -4.04 -0.46
C LEU A 30 -1.21 -3.70 -1.35
N SER A 31 -0.08 -4.38 -1.12
CA SER A 31 1.15 -4.17 -1.88
C SER A 31 0.95 -4.41 -3.38
N ILE A 32 0.24 -5.47 -3.75
CA ILE A 32 -0.03 -5.81 -5.16
C ILE A 32 -0.98 -4.81 -5.83
N MET A 33 -1.89 -4.21 -5.08
CA MET A 33 -2.80 -3.19 -5.62
C MET A 33 -2.11 -1.83 -5.82
N ILE A 34 -1.17 -1.47 -4.95
CA ILE A 34 -0.42 -0.20 -5.03
C ILE A 34 0.71 -0.28 -6.05
N LEU A 35 1.35 -1.45 -6.19
CA LEU A 35 2.46 -1.69 -7.12
C LEU A 35 2.24 -1.10 -8.52
N PRO A 36 1.16 -1.44 -9.27
CA PRO A 36 0.97 -0.92 -10.63
C PRO A 36 0.84 0.61 -10.68
N THR A 37 0.26 1.22 -9.65
CA THR A 37 0.10 2.67 -9.56
C THR A 37 1.46 3.34 -9.42
N VAL A 38 2.28 2.87 -8.48
CA VAL A 38 3.62 3.42 -8.24
C VAL A 38 4.53 3.18 -9.43
N THR A 39 4.48 1.99 -10.06
CA THR A 39 5.32 1.69 -11.23
C THR A 39 4.93 2.51 -12.46
N SER A 40 3.64 2.80 -12.67
CA SER A 40 3.20 3.65 -13.78
C SER A 40 3.77 5.06 -13.62
N ILE A 41 3.58 5.67 -12.44
CA ILE A 41 4.06 7.02 -12.15
C ILE A 41 5.59 7.08 -12.21
N ALA A 42 6.29 6.06 -11.71
CA ALA A 42 7.75 5.97 -11.80
C ALA A 42 8.24 5.88 -13.26
N THR A 43 7.51 5.17 -14.13
CA THR A 43 7.85 5.08 -15.55
C THR A 43 7.63 6.42 -16.25
N ASP A 44 6.53 7.10 -15.96
CA ASP A 44 6.23 8.43 -16.48
C ASP A 44 7.24 9.47 -15.99
N ALA A 45 7.66 9.37 -14.72
CA ALA A 45 8.72 10.19 -14.12
C ALA A 45 10.06 10.03 -14.84
N MET A 46 10.42 8.82 -15.27
CA MET A 46 11.65 8.58 -16.04
C MET A 46 11.51 9.00 -17.51
N ALA A 47 10.30 8.96 -18.06
CA ALA A 47 10.01 9.36 -19.44
C ALA A 47 9.93 10.88 -19.62
N SER A 48 9.56 11.63 -18.58
CA SER A 48 9.49 13.09 -18.59
C SER A 48 10.86 13.77 -18.55
N LEU A 49 11.93 13.05 -18.18
CA LEU A 49 13.29 13.58 -18.17
C LEU A 49 13.78 13.87 -19.60
N PRO A 50 14.45 15.01 -19.83
CA PRO A 50 14.96 15.37 -21.14
C PRO A 50 16.04 14.39 -21.62
N LYS A 51 15.97 14.00 -22.91
CA LYS A 51 16.90 13.05 -23.53
C LYS A 51 18.37 13.50 -23.46
N SER A 52 18.60 14.81 -23.38
CA SER A 52 19.93 15.42 -23.22
C SER A 52 20.69 14.91 -21.99
N LEU A 53 20.00 14.53 -20.91
CA LEU A 53 20.65 13.93 -19.72
C LEU A 53 21.28 12.56 -20.03
N ARG A 54 20.62 11.75 -20.88
CA ARG A 54 21.19 10.46 -21.31
C ARG A 54 22.33 10.68 -22.29
N GLU A 55 22.13 11.56 -23.27
CA GLU A 55 23.13 11.86 -24.29
C GLU A 55 24.41 12.47 -23.68
N GLY A 56 24.28 13.41 -22.74
CA GLY A 56 25.41 13.97 -22.00
C GLY A 56 26.12 12.92 -21.14
N SER A 57 25.38 12.02 -20.50
CA SER A 57 25.99 10.92 -19.75
C SER A 57 26.75 9.93 -20.65
N TYR A 58 26.22 9.62 -21.84
CA TYR A 58 26.91 8.76 -22.81
C TYR A 58 28.13 9.45 -23.43
N ALA A 59 28.07 10.76 -23.68
CA ALA A 59 29.21 11.55 -24.18
C ALA A 59 30.37 11.58 -23.19
N LEU A 60 30.09 11.48 -21.89
CA LEU A 60 31.09 11.32 -20.82
C LEU A 60 31.62 9.88 -20.67
N GLY A 61 31.23 8.96 -21.56
CA GLY A 61 31.68 7.56 -21.53
C GLY A 61 30.99 6.70 -20.45
N ALA A 62 29.86 7.16 -19.87
CA ALA A 62 29.16 6.38 -18.87
C ALA A 62 28.39 5.20 -19.49
N THR A 63 28.33 4.10 -18.74
CA THR A 63 27.51 2.93 -19.11
C THR A 63 26.03 3.16 -18.80
N ARG A 64 25.14 2.41 -19.47
CA ARG A 64 23.68 2.51 -19.25
C ARG A 64 23.29 2.43 -17.77
N TRP A 65 23.91 1.52 -17.02
CA TRP A 65 23.64 1.36 -15.58
C TRP A 65 24.10 2.56 -14.76
N GLN A 66 25.26 3.13 -15.08
CA GLN A 66 25.77 4.33 -14.41
C GLN A 66 24.86 5.53 -14.69
N THR A 67 24.40 5.70 -15.94
CA THR A 67 23.46 6.76 -16.32
C THR A 67 22.14 6.63 -15.56
N ILE A 68 21.59 5.42 -15.45
CA ILE A 68 20.35 5.18 -14.70
C ILE A 68 20.55 5.55 -13.22
N ARG A 69 21.55 4.96 -12.57
CA ARG A 69 21.72 5.08 -11.11
C ARG A 69 22.22 6.46 -10.66
N ARG A 70 23.12 7.10 -11.41
CA ARG A 70 23.79 8.35 -10.98
C ARG A 70 23.19 9.62 -11.59
N VAL A 71 22.42 9.52 -12.66
CA VAL A 71 21.85 10.69 -13.35
C VAL A 71 20.32 10.64 -13.32
N LEU A 72 19.72 9.58 -13.86
CA LEU A 72 18.26 9.49 -14.00
C LEU A 72 17.53 9.33 -12.67
N VAL A 73 17.97 8.40 -11.81
CA VAL A 73 17.35 8.17 -10.49
C VAL A 73 17.36 9.44 -9.64
N PRO A 74 18.50 10.14 -9.43
CA PRO A 74 18.49 11.39 -8.66
C PRO A 74 17.69 12.51 -9.32
N ALA A 75 17.68 12.60 -10.66
CA ALA A 75 16.86 13.59 -11.36
C ALA A 75 15.36 13.33 -11.23
N ALA A 76 14.94 12.06 -11.15
CA ALA A 76 13.55 11.65 -10.94
C ALA A 76 13.15 11.54 -9.46
N LEU A 77 14.04 11.83 -8.50
CA LEU A 77 13.71 11.72 -7.06
C LEU A 77 12.43 12.49 -6.67
N PRO A 78 12.23 13.76 -7.06
CA PRO A 78 11.04 14.50 -6.66
C PRO A 78 9.74 13.83 -7.12
N THR A 79 9.72 13.31 -8.35
CA THR A 79 8.57 12.62 -8.95
C THR A 79 8.39 11.20 -8.41
N LEU A 80 9.47 10.53 -8.01
CA LEU A 80 9.38 9.26 -7.29
C LEU A 80 8.79 9.45 -5.88
N MET A 81 9.15 10.53 -5.20
CA MET A 81 8.56 10.86 -3.89
C MET A 81 7.06 11.15 -4.01
N THR A 82 6.62 11.87 -5.04
CA THR A 82 5.19 12.08 -5.27
C THR A 82 4.47 10.78 -5.64
N ALA A 83 5.10 9.88 -6.39
CA ALA A 83 4.58 8.55 -6.69
C ALA A 83 4.32 7.72 -5.42
N VAL A 84 5.26 7.77 -4.46
CA VAL A 84 5.12 7.07 -3.17
C VAL A 84 4.00 7.67 -2.33
N VAL A 85 3.91 9.01 -2.24
CA VAL A 85 2.83 9.68 -1.50
C VAL A 85 1.46 9.37 -2.12
N LEU A 86 1.34 9.39 -3.45
CA LEU A 86 0.09 9.07 -4.12
C LEU A 86 -0.28 7.58 -3.99
N GLY A 87 0.72 6.69 -3.99
CA GLY A 87 0.55 5.27 -3.68
C GLY A 87 0.01 5.04 -2.27
N MET A 88 0.52 5.77 -1.28
CA MET A 88 0.00 5.73 0.10
C MET A 88 -1.44 6.28 0.18
N ALA A 89 -1.75 7.38 -0.50
CA ALA A 89 -3.12 7.91 -0.56
C ALA A 89 -4.11 6.88 -1.15
N ARG A 90 -3.70 6.16 -2.19
CA ARG A 90 -4.50 5.05 -2.76
C ARG A 90 -4.69 3.92 -1.77
N ALA A 91 -3.65 3.58 -1.00
CA ALA A 91 -3.72 2.57 0.06
C ALA A 91 -4.81 2.88 1.10
N PHE A 92 -4.87 4.15 1.54
CA PHE A 92 -5.88 4.60 2.49
C PHE A 92 -7.30 4.57 1.90
N GLY A 93 -7.47 4.86 0.61
CA GLY A 93 -8.76 4.77 -0.08
C GLY A 93 -9.28 3.33 -0.24
N GLU A 94 -8.38 2.36 -0.35
CA GLU A 94 -8.71 0.91 -0.45
C GLU A 94 -8.87 0.25 0.94
N ALA A 95 -8.89 1.02 2.03
CA ALA A 95 -8.96 0.50 3.40
C ALA A 95 -10.20 -0.38 3.67
N LEU A 96 -11.29 -0.20 2.91
CA LEU A 96 -12.47 -1.08 2.95
C LEU A 96 -12.15 -2.51 2.49
N ALA A 97 -11.29 -2.67 1.48
CA ALA A 97 -10.86 -3.98 1.01
C ALA A 97 -9.96 -4.67 2.05
N VAL A 98 -9.08 -3.90 2.70
CA VAL A 98 -8.21 -4.39 3.78
C VAL A 98 -9.02 -4.84 4.99
N GLN A 99 -10.03 -4.07 5.39
CA GLN A 99 -10.97 -4.43 6.46
C GLN A 99 -11.61 -5.80 6.22
N MET A 100 -12.05 -6.08 5.00
CA MET A 100 -12.66 -7.36 4.65
C MET A 100 -11.68 -8.54 4.73
N VAL A 101 -10.38 -8.31 4.52
CA VAL A 101 -9.36 -9.37 4.49
C VAL A 101 -8.74 -9.65 5.85
N ILE A 102 -8.61 -8.64 6.73
CA ILE A 102 -7.99 -8.83 8.05
C ILE A 102 -9.02 -9.31 9.10
N GLY A 103 -10.33 -9.33 8.80
CA GLY A 103 -11.31 -10.02 9.66
C GLY A 103 -11.78 -9.24 10.88
N ASN A 104 -11.35 -7.98 11.03
CA ASN A 104 -12.00 -7.00 11.88
C ASN A 104 -12.08 -7.34 13.39
N THR A 105 -11.00 -7.88 13.97
CA THR A 105 -10.92 -8.14 15.41
C THR A 105 -10.27 -6.98 16.15
N ARG A 106 -10.84 -6.55 17.28
CA ARG A 106 -10.30 -5.50 18.17
C ARG A 106 -9.16 -6.02 19.06
N ASN A 107 -8.28 -6.83 18.48
CA ASN A 107 -7.09 -7.33 19.16
C ASN A 107 -5.87 -6.59 18.60
N LEU A 108 -4.97 -6.14 19.47
CA LEU A 108 -3.65 -5.70 19.03
C LEU A 108 -2.88 -6.97 18.63
N PRO A 109 -2.45 -7.10 17.36
CA PRO A 109 -1.70 -8.28 16.94
C PRO A 109 -0.33 -8.26 17.63
N GLU A 110 -0.02 -9.28 18.43
CA GLU A 110 1.31 -9.45 19.02
C GLU A 110 2.28 -10.09 18.00
N SER A 111 1.75 -10.66 16.91
CA SER A 111 2.53 -11.23 15.82
C SER A 111 1.97 -10.85 14.44
N ILE A 112 2.85 -10.81 13.43
CA ILE A 112 2.53 -10.50 12.02
C ILE A 112 1.48 -11.49 11.44
N MET A 113 1.31 -12.63 12.10
CA MET A 113 0.40 -13.69 11.70
C MET A 113 -1.00 -13.59 12.31
N ASP A 114 -1.23 -12.66 13.24
CA ASP A 114 -2.51 -12.47 13.92
C ASP A 114 -3.49 -11.60 13.11
N THR A 115 -4.75 -11.73 13.51
CA THR A 115 -5.90 -10.98 13.01
C THR A 115 -5.96 -9.62 13.73
N ALA A 116 -6.11 -8.53 12.98
CA ALA A 116 -6.13 -7.15 13.49
C ALA A 116 -7.23 -6.28 12.85
N GLY A 117 -7.63 -5.21 13.53
CA GLY A 117 -8.50 -4.18 12.97
C GLY A 117 -7.68 -2.97 12.52
N THR A 118 -8.01 -2.37 11.37
CA THR A 118 -7.43 -1.06 11.01
C THR A 118 -8.07 0.06 11.85
N LEU A 119 -7.36 1.15 12.12
CA LEU A 119 -7.90 2.29 12.88
C LEU A 119 -9.20 2.80 12.28
N THR A 120 -9.25 2.97 10.95
CA THR A 120 -10.44 3.41 10.22
C THR A 120 -11.62 2.47 10.44
N THR A 121 -11.39 1.17 10.36
CA THR A 121 -12.41 0.15 10.62
C THR A 121 -12.98 0.24 12.04
N ILE A 122 -12.11 0.36 13.04
CA ILE A 122 -12.55 0.48 14.44
C ILE A 122 -13.40 1.74 14.61
N ILE A 123 -12.98 2.87 14.02
CA ILE A 123 -13.76 4.12 14.07
C ILE A 123 -15.14 3.92 13.42
N THR A 124 -15.20 3.38 12.20
CA THR A 124 -16.47 3.17 11.49
C THR A 124 -17.42 2.22 12.22
N LEU A 125 -16.91 1.16 12.85
CA LEU A 125 -17.75 0.26 13.65
C LEU A 125 -18.30 0.95 14.89
N ASN A 126 -17.46 1.72 15.60
CA ASN A 126 -17.95 2.45 16.77
C ASN A 126 -19.00 3.49 16.35
N MET A 127 -18.86 4.16 15.20
CA MET A 127 -19.90 5.06 14.66
C MET A 127 -21.21 4.34 14.33
N GLY A 128 -21.16 3.08 13.87
CA GLY A 128 -22.35 2.29 13.51
C GLY A 128 -23.01 1.54 14.66
N HIS A 129 -22.29 1.30 15.77
CA HIS A 129 -22.74 0.47 16.89
C HIS A 129 -23.04 1.25 18.18
N THR A 130 -22.79 2.56 18.24
CA THR A 130 -23.12 3.39 19.42
C THR A 130 -24.58 3.86 19.38
N THR A 131 -25.32 3.60 20.45
CA THR A 131 -26.66 4.17 20.69
C THR A 131 -26.56 5.64 21.08
N TYR A 132 -27.46 6.47 20.53
CA TYR A 132 -27.53 7.90 20.86
C TYR A 132 -27.70 8.09 22.37
N GLY A 133 -26.73 8.78 22.99
CA GLY A 133 -26.73 9.11 24.43
C GLY A 133 -25.80 8.27 25.32
N SER A 134 -25.05 7.29 24.79
CA SER A 134 -24.00 6.61 25.57
C SER A 134 -22.71 7.45 25.68
N VAL A 135 -21.88 7.15 26.69
CA VAL A 135 -20.57 7.81 26.90
C VAL A 135 -19.65 7.62 25.69
N GLU A 136 -19.74 6.48 25.00
CA GLU A 136 -18.99 6.20 23.78
C GLU A 136 -19.48 7.04 22.59
N ASN A 137 -20.79 7.30 22.48
CA ASN A 137 -21.30 8.23 21.48
C ASN A 137 -20.84 9.67 21.77
N ASN A 138 -20.89 10.10 23.03
CA ASN A 138 -20.49 11.46 23.38
C ASN A 138 -18.99 11.74 23.15
N THR A 139 -18.13 10.74 23.23
CA THR A 139 -16.68 10.88 23.00
C THR A 139 -16.28 10.90 21.51
N LEU A 140 -17.11 10.38 20.62
CA LEU A 140 -16.86 10.39 19.17
C LEU A 140 -17.39 11.65 18.48
N TRP A 141 -18.40 12.29 19.07
CA TRP A 141 -19.16 13.39 18.46
C TRP A 141 -19.11 14.72 19.24
N SER A 142 -18.39 14.80 20.37
CA SER A 142 -18.04 16.07 21.03
C SER A 142 -16.76 16.66 20.44
#